data_AF-J9W0Q5-F1
#
_entry.id   AF-J9W0Q5-F1
#
_cell.length_a   1.000
_cell.length_b   1.000
_cell.length_c   1.000
_cell.angle_alpha   90.00
_cell.angle_beta   90.00
_cell.angle_gamma   90.00
#
_symmetry.space_group_name_H-M   'P 1'
#
loop_
_entity.id
_entity.type
_entity.pdbx_description
1 polymer ?
#
loop_
_entity_poly.entity_id
_entity_poly.type
_entity_poly.pdbx_seq_one_letter_code
_entity_poly.pdbx_strand_id
1 'polypeptide(L)' 'MSQGKRESGYSKWFRMLNHLIGPVITIGIISGIIIIISDNAYAYVVDVIVSVFTFIWLSTFIVESVIKIFGKK' A
#
# COMPACT_ATOMS: atom_id res chain seq x y z
N MET A 1 22.78 4.99 1.37
CA MET A 1 21.32 5.12 1.13
C MET A 1 21.11 5.69 -0.28
N SER A 2 20.76 4.86 -1.25
CA SER A 2 20.49 5.29 -2.63
C SER A 2 19.18 4.66 -3.10
N GLN A 3 18.05 5.20 -2.63
CA GLN A 3 16.70 4.78 -3.03
C GLN A 3 16.01 5.78 -3.99
N GLY A 4 16.73 6.79 -4.48
CA GLY A 4 16.13 7.90 -5.25
C GLY A 4 16.08 7.75 -6.78
N LYS A 5 16.63 6.68 -7.39
CA LYS A 5 16.86 6.63 -8.85
C LYS A 5 16.10 5.54 -9.63
N ARG A 6 14.88 5.16 -9.20
CA ARG A 6 13.99 4.29 -10.02
C ARG A 6 12.55 4.81 -10.22
N GLU A 7 12.20 5.98 -9.65
CA GLU A 7 10.84 6.52 -9.72
C GLU A 7 10.55 7.42 -10.94
N SER A 8 11.47 7.57 -11.90
CA SER A 8 11.28 8.47 -13.05
C SER A 8 10.30 7.94 -14.12
N GLY A 9 9.48 6.94 -13.81
CA GLY A 9 8.56 6.33 -14.78
C GLY A 9 7.34 5.67 -14.14
N TYR A 10 6.91 6.17 -12.98
CA TYR A 10 5.66 5.79 -12.33
C TYR A 10 4.83 7.06 -12.10
N SER A 11 3.49 6.96 -12.17
CA SER A 11 2.63 8.13 -12.00
C SER A 11 2.76 8.77 -10.62
N LYS A 12 2.45 10.07 -10.54
CA LYS A 12 2.42 10.83 -9.27
C LYS A 12 1.44 10.21 -8.25
N TRP A 13 0.34 9.64 -8.75
CA TRP A 13 -0.64 8.90 -7.94
C TRP A 13 -0.04 7.65 -7.31
N PHE A 14 0.63 6.80 -8.10
CA PHE A 14 1.27 5.60 -7.58
C PHE A 14 2.38 5.92 -6.57
N ARG A 15 3.17 6.96 -6.82
CA ARG A 15 4.21 7.42 -5.86
C ARG A 15 3.60 7.83 -4.51
N MET A 16 2.46 8.52 -4.52
CA MET A 16 1.74 8.88 -3.30
C MET A 16 1.24 7.64 -2.55
N LEU A 17 0.60 6.69 -3.24
CA LEU A 17 0.16 5.44 -2.63
C LEU A 17 1.34 4.63 -2.06
N ASN A 18 2.46 4.59 -2.79
CA ASN A 18 3.67 3.89 -2.38
C ASN A 18 4.39 4.55 -1.20
N HIS A 19 4.20 5.85 -0.97
CA HIS A 19 4.66 6.49 0.26
C HIS A 19 3.77 6.14 1.46
N LEU A 20 2.46 6.01 1.23
CA LEU A 20 1.47 5.73 2.27
C LEU A 20 1.40 4.25 2.69
N ILE A 21 1.85 3.32 1.85
CA ILE A 21 1.78 1.88 2.15
C ILE A 21 2.58 1.48 3.41
N GLY A 22 3.73 2.12 3.67
CA GLY A 22 4.55 1.84 4.86
C GLY A 22 3.81 2.13 6.17
N PRO A 23 3.30 3.36 6.36
CA PRO A 23 2.43 3.70 7.49
C PRO A 23 1.19 2.80 7.59
N VAL A 24 0.52 2.52 6.48
CA VAL A 24 -0.70 1.68 6.46
C VAL A 24 -0.43 0.26 6.94
N ILE A 25 0.65 -0.38 6.47
CA ILE A 25 1.06 -1.72 6.93
C ILE A 25 1.39 -1.70 8.43
N THR A 26 2.08 -0.66 8.90
CA THR A 26 2.44 -0.51 10.32
C THR A 26 1.19 -0.43 11.19
N ILE A 27 0.19 0.35 10.79
CA ILE A 27 -1.10 0.45 11.47
C ILE A 27 -1.83 -0.90 11.46
N GLY A 28 -1.81 -1.62 10.34
CA GLY A 28 -2.40 -2.97 10.25
C GLY A 28 -1.79 -3.96 11.24
N ILE A 29 -0.47 -4.00 11.35
CA ILE A 29 0.24 -4.87 12.30
C ILE A 29 -0.15 -4.54 13.75
N ILE A 30 -0.15 -3.24 14.10
CA ILE A 30 -0.52 -2.79 15.45
C ILE A 30 -1.99 -3.15 15.73
N SER A 31 -2.88 -2.94 14.77
CA SER A 31 -4.29 -3.30 14.90
C SER A 31 -4.49 -4.79 15.13
N GLY A 32 -3.78 -5.65 14.39
CA GLY A 32 -3.81 -7.10 14.57
C GLY A 32 -3.40 -7.54 15.98
N ILE A 33 -2.34 -6.93 16.52
CA ILE A 33 -1.89 -7.19 17.91
C ILE A 33 -2.97 -6.79 18.92
N ILE A 34 -3.63 -5.64 18.71
CA ILE A 34 -4.71 -5.16 19.60
C ILE A 34 -5.93 -6.09 19.54
N ILE A 35 -6.31 -6.59 18.37
CA ILE A 35 -7.41 -7.56 18.22
C ILE A 35 -7.13 -8.80 19.08
N ILE A 36 -5.94 -9.38 18.96
CA ILE A 36 -5.55 -10.61 19.67
C ILE A 36 -5.59 -10.43 21.19
N ILE A 37 -5.18 -9.26 21.68
CA ILE A 37 -5.04 -9.01 23.13
C ILE A 37 -6.37 -8.55 23.75
N SER A 38 -7.16 -7.73 23.04
CA SER A 38 -8.28 -6.98 23.62
C SER A 38 -9.66 -7.44 23.14
N ASP A 39 -9.75 -8.38 22.20
CA ASP A 39 -11.00 -8.81 21.53
C ASP A 39 -11.87 -7.61 21.09
N ASN A 40 -11.20 -6.55 20.64
CA ASN A 40 -11.84 -5.28 20.37
C ASN A 40 -12.41 -5.26 18.94
N ALA A 41 -13.74 -5.27 18.84
CA ALA A 41 -14.48 -5.25 17.57
C ALA A 41 -14.09 -4.07 16.65
N TYR A 42 -13.68 -2.93 17.20
CA TYR A 42 -13.29 -1.75 16.41
C TYR A 42 -11.99 -1.94 15.63
N ALA A 43 -11.10 -2.80 16.11
CA ALA A 43 -9.83 -3.04 15.44
C ALA A 43 -10.00 -3.87 14.14
N TYR A 44 -11.12 -4.59 13.98
CA TYR A 44 -11.48 -5.22 12.70
C TYR A 44 -11.81 -4.20 11.60
N VAL A 45 -12.37 -3.04 11.95
CA VAL A 45 -12.66 -1.98 10.98
C VAL A 45 -11.37 -1.44 10.38
N VAL A 46 -10.34 -1.29 11.21
CA VAL A 46 -9.00 -0.87 10.75
C VAL A 46 -8.40 -1.91 9.80
N ASP A 47 -8.57 -3.19 10.08
CA ASP A 47 -8.06 -4.28 9.23
C ASP A 47 -8.72 -4.30 7.84
N VAL A 48 -10.03 -4.04 7.78
CA VAL A 48 -10.77 -3.86 6.52
C VAL A 48 -10.22 -2.67 5.73
N ILE A 49 -9.97 -1.53 6.37
CA ILE A 49 -9.43 -0.33 5.72
C ILE A 49 -8.03 -0.60 5.16
N VAL A 50 -7.17 -1.25 5.93
CA VAL A 50 -5.81 -1.64 5.52
C VAL A 50 -5.86 -2.58 4.31
N SER A 51 -6.79 -3.54 4.35
CA SER A 51 -6.99 -4.50 3.26
C SER A 51 -7.45 -3.81 1.96
N VAL A 52 -8.42 -2.90 2.04
CA VAL A 52 -8.90 -2.11 0.89
C VAL A 52 -7.79 -1.24 0.33
N PHE A 53 -7.03 -0.54 1.19
CA PHE A 53 -5.91 0.29 0.74
C PHE A 53 -4.85 -0.56 0.03
N THR A 54 -4.49 -1.70 0.61
CA THR A 54 -3.50 -2.62 0.03
C THR A 54 -3.95 -3.14 -1.33
N PHE A 55 -5.25 -3.45 -1.48
CA PHE A 55 -5.83 -3.86 -2.75
C PHE A 55 -5.75 -2.77 -3.83
N ILE A 56 -6.06 -1.51 -3.48
CA ILE A 56 -5.94 -0.36 -4.39
C ILE A 56 -4.48 -0.14 -4.79
N TRP A 57 -3.55 -0.22 -3.83
CA TRP A 57 -2.13 -0.11 -4.09
C TRP A 57 -1.63 -1.19 -5.04
N LEU A 58 -2.00 -2.47 -4.80
CA LEU A 58 -1.66 -3.61 -5.67
C LEU A 58 -2.21 -3.45 -7.09
N SER A 59 -3.49 -3.07 -7.20
CA SER A 59 -4.13 -2.87 -8.50
C SER A 59 -3.42 -1.77 -9.30
N THR A 60 -3.11 -0.65 -8.64
CA THR A 60 -2.38 0.46 -9.26
C THR A 60 -0.96 0.04 -9.65
N PHE A 61 -0.27 -0.73 -8.79
CA PHE A 61 1.05 -1.27 -9.08
C PHE A 61 1.07 -2.15 -10.33
N ILE A 62 0.08 -3.05 -10.46
CA ILE A 62 -0.04 -3.93 -11.64
C ILE A 62 -0.28 -3.09 -12.90
N VAL A 63 -1.23 -2.16 -12.87
CA VAL A 63 -1.56 -1.29 -14.01
C VAL A 63 -0.33 -0.49 -14.46
N GLU A 64 0.35 0.17 -13.52
CA GLU A 64 1.55 0.95 -13.81
C GLU A 64 2.69 0.08 -14.33
N SER A 65 2.87 -1.13 -13.76
CA SER A 65 3.89 -2.07 -14.21
C SER A 65 3.62 -2.55 -15.64
N VAL A 66 2.35 -2.86 -15.97
CA VAL A 66 1.91 -3.21 -17.33
C VAL A 66 2.14 -2.04 -18.28
N ILE A 67 1.69 -0.82 -17.95
CA ILE A 67 1.90 0.36 -18.79
C ILE A 67 3.39 0.59 -19.06
N LYS A 68 4.26 0.42 -18.06
CA LYS A 68 5.71 0.62 -18.22
C LYS A 68 6.38 -0.45 -19.09
N ILE A 69 5.85 -1.67 -19.07
CA ILE A 69 6.35 -2.79 -19.89
C ILE A 69 5.87 -2.65 -21.34
N PHE A 70 4.59 -2.32 -21.56
CA PHE A 70 3.98 -2.26 -22.90
C PHE A 70 4.07 -0.88 -23.57
N GLY A 71 4.27 0.18 -22.80
CA GLY A 71 4.43 1.57 -23.26
C GLY A 71 5.87 1.93 -23.66
N LYS A 72 6.82 1.01 -23.55
CA LYS A 72 8.12 1.09 -24.24
C LYS A 72 7.94 0.68 -25.71
N LYS A 73 7.36 1.58 -26.51
CA LYS A 73 7.54 1.61 -27.98
C LYS A 73 8.01 2.99 -28.38
#